data_AF-A0A960GKX2-F1
#
_entry.id   AF-A0A960GKX2-F1
#
_cell.length_a   1.000
_cell.length_b   1.000
_cell.length_c   1.000
_cell.angle_alpha   90.00
_cell.angle_beta   90.00
_cell.angle_gamma   90.00
#
_symmetry.space_group_name_H-M   'P 1'
#
loop_
_entity.id
_entity.type
_entity.pdbx_description
1 polymer ?
#
loop_
_entity_poly.entity_id
_entity_poly.type
_entity_poly.pdbx_seq_one_letter_code
_entity_poly.pdbx_strand_id
1 'polypeptide(L)'
;MADDDVLDPPMHDLKSKGLKKGSVSLIGAVSIGLAATAPAYSLTGALGHGAAEAGYQLPVVFIIAVVPMYFVALAYKHLTDAAPDAGTVFTWGSKAIAPHIGWIGGYALLLSSVLAGVGAAGITVNAVTVALGIEDTSKWL
;
A
#
# COMPACT_ATOMS: atom_id res chain seq x y z
N MET A 1 -27.04 -13.92 -33.82
CA MET A 1 -26.27 -12.75 -34.26
C MET A 1 -26.69 -11.56 -33.41
N ALA A 2 -26.21 -11.55 -32.18
CA ALA A 2 -26.19 -10.38 -31.31
C ALA A 2 -24.92 -10.61 -30.51
N ASP A 3 -23.82 -10.15 -31.08
CA ASP A 3 -22.54 -10.00 -30.40
C ASP A 3 -22.78 -8.97 -29.29
N ASP A 4 -23.06 -9.47 -28.10
CA ASP A 4 -22.96 -8.72 -26.87
C ASP A 4 -21.50 -8.32 -26.71
N ASP A 5 -21.26 -7.01 -26.84
CA ASP A 5 -20.02 -6.28 -26.57
C ASP A 5 -19.34 -6.77 -25.27
N VAL A 6 -18.63 -7.88 -25.35
CA VAL A 6 -17.55 -8.22 -24.44
C VAL A 6 -16.48 -7.19 -24.75
N LEU A 7 -16.57 -6.05 -24.07
CA LEU A 7 -15.45 -5.12 -23.94
C LEU A 7 -14.28 -5.96 -23.44
N ASP A 8 -13.39 -6.34 -24.36
CA ASP A 8 -12.13 -6.95 -23.99
C ASP A 8 -11.51 -6.03 -22.95
N PRO A 9 -11.22 -6.52 -21.73
CA PRO A 9 -10.51 -5.70 -20.78
C PRO A 9 -9.22 -5.24 -21.49
N PRO A 10 -8.81 -3.97 -21.35
CA PRO A 10 -7.74 -3.36 -22.15
C PRO A 10 -6.36 -4.04 -22.02
N MET A 11 -6.28 -5.14 -21.28
CA MET A 11 -5.12 -5.98 -21.06
C MET A 11 -5.47 -7.44 -21.42
N HIS A 12 -4.85 -7.95 -22.48
CA HIS A 12 -5.01 -9.33 -22.95
C HIS A 12 -4.87 -10.34 -21.78
N ASP A 13 -5.71 -11.39 -21.80
CA ASP A 13 -5.59 -12.59 -20.96
C ASP A 13 -6.00 -12.44 -19.47
N LEU A 14 -6.91 -11.53 -19.13
CA LEU A 14 -7.54 -11.49 -17.80
C LEU A 14 -8.67 -12.54 -17.72
N LYS A 15 -8.33 -13.76 -17.30
CA LYS A 15 -9.33 -14.80 -17.06
C LYS A 15 -10.13 -14.48 -15.80
N SER A 16 -11.47 -14.55 -15.88
CA SER A 16 -12.32 -14.37 -14.70
C SER A 16 -11.99 -15.45 -13.66
N LYS A 17 -11.42 -15.03 -12.53
CA LYS A 17 -11.24 -15.90 -11.37
C LYS A 17 -12.63 -16.07 -10.75
N GLY A 18 -13.12 -17.31 -10.62
CA GLY A 18 -14.49 -17.67 -10.21
C GLY A 18 -14.90 -17.29 -8.78
N LEU A 19 -14.33 -16.21 -8.23
CA LEU A 19 -14.72 -15.60 -6.97
C LEU A 19 -16.03 -14.84 -7.14
N LYS A 20 -16.93 -14.96 -6.16
CA LYS A 20 -18.21 -14.23 -6.19
C LYS A 20 -17.96 -12.73 -6.15
N LYS A 21 -18.42 -12.02 -7.18
CA LYS A 21 -18.37 -10.56 -7.27
C LYS A 21 -19.16 -9.99 -6.07
N GLY A 22 -18.52 -9.13 -5.26
CA GLY A 22 -19.15 -8.49 -4.10
C GLY A 22 -19.09 -9.25 -2.77
N SER A 23 -18.24 -10.28 -2.61
CA SER A 23 -18.06 -10.96 -1.31
C SER A 23 -17.48 -10.08 -0.19
N VAL A 24 -16.85 -8.95 -0.54
CA VAL A 24 -16.32 -7.98 0.42
C VAL A 24 -17.21 -6.74 0.39
N SER A 25 -17.88 -6.45 1.49
CA SER A 25 -18.64 -5.21 1.68
C SER A 25 -17.73 -4.00 1.62
N LEU A 26 -18.24 -2.83 1.18
CA LEU A 26 -17.49 -1.57 1.14
C LEU A 26 -16.78 -1.28 2.47
N ILE A 27 -17.47 -1.53 3.59
CA ILE A 27 -16.90 -1.34 4.94
C ILE A 27 -15.72 -2.30 5.16
N GLY A 28 -15.82 -3.54 4.70
CA GLY A 28 -14.74 -4.53 4.77
C GLY A 28 -13.55 -4.16 3.89
N ALA A 29 -13.78 -3.61 2.70
CA ALA A 29 -12.71 -3.14 1.83
C ALA A 29 -11.98 -1.93 2.44
N VAL A 30 -12.74 -0.99 3.00
CA VAL A 30 -12.17 0.19 3.70
C VAL A 30 -11.41 -0.23 4.95
N SER A 31 -11.92 -1.17 5.75
CA SER A 31 -11.22 -1.63 6.94
C SER A 31 -9.92 -2.36 6.63
N ILE A 32 -9.89 -3.19 5.57
CA ILE A 32 -8.67 -3.83 5.08
C ILE A 32 -7.66 -2.77 4.62
N GLY A 33 -8.10 -1.77 3.85
CA GLY A 33 -7.24 -0.67 3.41
C GLY A 33 -6.69 0.17 4.57
N LEU A 34 -7.52 0.46 5.56
CA LEU A 34 -7.12 1.19 6.76
C LEU A 34 -6.11 0.40 7.60
N ALA A 35 -6.34 -0.90 7.78
CA ALA A 35 -5.42 -1.81 8.46
C ALA A 35 -4.07 -1.90 7.71
N ALA A 36 -4.09 -1.99 6.38
CA ALA A 36 -2.89 -2.04 5.56
C ALA A 36 -2.09 -0.72 5.58
N THR A 37 -2.77 0.43 5.65
CA THR A 37 -2.12 1.74 5.73
C THR A 37 -1.50 2.01 7.12
N ALA A 38 -2.04 1.35 8.16
CA ALA A 38 -1.60 1.42 9.55
C ALA A 38 -1.16 2.85 9.97
N PRO A 39 -2.07 3.85 9.90
CA PRO A 39 -1.69 5.26 10.01
C PRO A 39 -1.01 5.60 11.34
N ALA A 40 -1.40 4.93 12.44
CA ALA A 40 -0.76 5.11 13.74
C ALA A 40 0.70 4.65 13.74
N TYR A 41 1.01 3.51 13.12
CA TYR A 41 2.38 3.00 13.01
C TYR A 41 3.26 3.96 12.20
N SER A 42 2.79 4.35 11.01
CA SER A 42 3.52 5.24 10.11
C SER A 42 3.77 6.61 10.74
N LEU A 43 2.79 7.15 11.49
CA LEU A 43 2.95 8.40 12.22
C LEU A 43 3.99 8.29 13.32
N THR A 44 3.94 7.26 14.17
CA THR A 44 4.96 7.08 15.23
C THR A 44 6.38 7.02 14.66
N GLY A 45 6.55 6.41 13.48
CA GLY A 45 7.87 6.32 12.82
C GLY A 45 8.32 7.64 12.21
N ALA A 46 7.41 8.38 11.57
CA ALA A 46 7.75 9.59 10.84
C ALA A 46 7.77 10.86 11.72
N LEU A 47 7.00 10.91 12.81
CA LEU A 47 6.84 12.11 13.64
C LEU A 47 8.16 12.53 14.30
N GLY A 48 8.95 11.59 14.83
CA GLY A 48 10.21 11.91 15.50
C GLY A 48 11.22 12.57 14.56
N HIS A 49 11.42 11.98 13.38
CA HIS A 49 12.34 12.53 12.38
C HIS A 49 11.79 13.79 11.71
N GLY A 50 10.50 13.78 11.33
CA GLY A 50 9.84 14.93 10.71
C GLY A 50 9.80 16.16 11.61
N ALA A 51 9.58 15.99 12.93
CA ALA A 51 9.63 17.10 13.88
C ALA A 51 11.05 17.65 14.07
N ALA A 52 12.07 16.80 13.99
CA ALA A 52 13.47 17.23 14.08
C ALA A 52 13.90 18.09 12.89
N GLU A 53 13.40 17.79 11.68
CA GLU A 53 13.78 18.52 10.46
C GLU A 53 12.86 19.71 10.16
N ALA A 54 11.53 19.53 10.20
CA ALA A 54 10.56 20.53 9.80
C ALA A 54 10.04 21.39 10.98
N GLY A 55 10.26 20.96 12.22
CA GLY A 55 9.80 21.65 13.42
C GLY A 55 8.30 21.98 13.36
N TYR A 56 7.96 23.25 13.57
CA TYR A 56 6.56 23.73 13.56
C TYR A 56 5.86 23.61 12.20
N GLN A 57 6.61 23.44 11.10
CA GLN A 57 6.05 23.33 9.75
C GLN A 57 5.57 21.91 9.40
N LEU A 58 5.79 20.94 10.29
CA LEU A 58 5.41 19.54 10.08
C LEU A 58 3.94 19.32 9.64
N PRO A 59 2.92 20.02 10.21
CA PRO A 59 1.54 19.87 9.74
C PRO A 59 1.34 20.32 8.28
N VAL A 60 2.06 21.35 7.84
CA VAL A 60 1.98 21.84 6.45
C VAL A 60 2.57 20.82 5.50
N VAL A 61 3.68 20.17 5.87
CA VAL A 61 4.29 19.09 5.08
C VAL A 61 3.32 17.93 4.90
N PHE A 62 2.59 17.53 5.95
CA PHE A 62 1.57 16.49 5.85
C PHE A 62 0.45 16.86 4.87
N ILE A 63 -0.01 18.12 4.86
CA ILE A 63 -1.04 18.59 3.92
C ILE A 63 -0.51 18.55 2.47
N ILE A 64 0.73 19.01 2.25
CA ILE A 64 1.34 18.99 0.91
C ILE A 64 1.49 17.54 0.42
N ALA A 65 1.85 16.59 1.30
CA ALA A 65 2.00 15.18 0.97
C ALA A 65 0.69 14.50 0.52
N VAL A 66 -0.49 15.06 0.84
CA VAL A 66 -1.79 14.56 0.36
C VAL A 66 -1.90 14.66 -1.16
N VAL A 67 -1.35 15.72 -1.76
CA VAL A 67 -1.46 15.99 -3.20
C VAL A 67 -0.88 14.85 -4.05
N PRO A 68 0.40 14.45 -3.91
CA PRO A 68 0.94 13.33 -4.68
C PRO A 68 0.24 12.01 -4.33
N MET A 69 -0.11 11.78 -3.07
CA MET A 69 -0.78 10.54 -2.65
C MET A 69 -2.17 10.40 -3.30
N TYR A 70 -2.89 11.51 -3.50
CA TYR A 70 -4.18 11.52 -4.18
C TYR A 70 -4.05 11.10 -5.65
N PHE A 71 -3.04 11.58 -6.37
CA PHE A 71 -2.79 11.16 -7.76
C PHE A 71 -2.45 9.68 -7.86
N VAL A 72 -1.66 9.15 -6.92
CA VAL A 72 -1.38 7.72 -6.83
C VAL A 72 -2.67 6.94 -6.61
N ALA A 73 -3.51 7.35 -5.66
CA ALA A 73 -4.80 6.69 -5.40
C ALA A 73 -5.72 6.67 -6.65
N LEU A 74 -5.75 7.74 -7.43
CA LEU A 74 -6.49 7.79 -8.69
C LEU A 74 -5.93 6.82 -9.74
N ALA A 75 -4.61 6.73 -9.88
CA ALA A 75 -3.97 5.77 -10.78
C ALA A 75 -4.30 4.33 -10.38
N TYR A 76 -4.18 3.99 -9.09
CA TYR A 76 -4.55 2.67 -8.57
C TYR A 76 -6.03 2.35 -8.78
N LYS A 77 -6.93 3.33 -8.59
CA LYS A 77 -8.36 3.16 -8.91
C LYS A 77 -8.55 2.80 -10.38
N HIS A 78 -7.96 3.56 -11.30
CA HIS A 78 -8.13 3.33 -12.73
C HIS A 78 -7.54 1.98 -13.17
N LEU A 79 -6.39 1.58 -12.62
CA LEU A 79 -5.78 0.28 -12.87
C LEU A 79 -6.61 -0.89 -12.32
N THR A 80 -7.21 -0.71 -11.13
CA THR A 80 -8.08 -1.73 -10.51
C THR A 80 -9.37 -1.92 -11.30
N ASP A 81 -9.93 -0.84 -11.85
CA ASP A 81 -11.12 -0.89 -12.72
C ASP A 81 -10.80 -1.55 -14.07
N ALA A 82 -9.63 -1.26 -14.66
CA ALA A 82 -9.20 -1.81 -15.95
C ALA A 82 -8.75 -3.28 -15.88
N ALA A 83 -8.12 -3.68 -14.78
CA ALA A 83 -7.57 -5.03 -14.58
C ALA A 83 -7.80 -5.52 -13.14
N PRO A 84 -9.02 -6.01 -12.82
CA PRO A 84 -9.36 -6.54 -11.50
C PRO A 84 -8.73 -7.93 -11.31
N ASP A 85 -7.42 -7.96 -11.06
CA ASP A 85 -6.67 -9.17 -10.74
C ASP A 85 -5.93 -9.04 -9.41
N ALA A 86 -5.84 -10.16 -8.68
CA ALA A 86 -5.20 -10.22 -7.36
C ALA A 86 -3.66 -10.05 -7.38
N GLY A 87 -3.02 -10.05 -8.55
CA GLY A 87 -1.56 -9.94 -8.68
C GLY A 87 -1.01 -8.51 -8.63
N THR A 88 -1.86 -7.49 -8.48
CA THR A 88 -1.45 -6.08 -8.26
C THR A 88 -0.39 -5.58 -9.25
N VAL A 89 0.74 -5.04 -8.77
CA VAL A 89 1.84 -4.46 -9.55
C VAL A 89 2.52 -5.50 -10.46
N PHE A 90 2.54 -6.78 -10.06
CA PHE A 90 3.10 -7.85 -10.91
C PHE A 90 2.22 -8.07 -12.14
N THR A 91 0.90 -8.21 -11.97
CA THR A 91 -0.03 -8.41 -13.08
C THR A 91 -0.11 -7.16 -13.94
N TRP A 92 -0.25 -5.98 -13.33
CA TRP A 92 -0.35 -4.72 -14.08
C TRP A 92 0.94 -4.42 -14.84
N GLY A 93 2.11 -4.52 -14.20
CA GLY A 93 3.40 -4.28 -14.85
C GLY A 93 3.72 -5.28 -15.95
N SER A 94 3.41 -6.57 -15.73
CA SER A 94 3.65 -7.61 -16.74
C SER A 94 2.82 -7.42 -18.00
N LYS A 95 1.56 -7.00 -17.84
CA LYS A 95 0.59 -6.94 -18.93
C LYS A 95 0.48 -5.55 -19.58
N ALA A 96 0.74 -4.46 -18.84
CA ALA A 96 0.66 -3.11 -19.40
C ALA A 96 1.97 -2.66 -20.07
N ILE A 97 3.12 -3.20 -19.65
CA ILE A 97 4.44 -2.78 -20.15
C ILE A 97 5.19 -3.98 -20.73
N ALA A 98 5.65 -4.89 -19.87
CA ALA A 98 6.36 -6.09 -20.29
C ALA A 98 6.53 -7.08 -19.12
N PRO A 99 6.67 -8.40 -19.38
CA PRO A 99 6.79 -9.42 -18.34
C PRO A 99 7.96 -9.19 -17.35
N HIS A 100 9.06 -8.62 -17.84
CA HIS A 100 10.23 -8.33 -16.99
C HIS A 100 9.99 -7.16 -16.03
N ILE A 101 9.21 -6.16 -16.43
CA ILE A 101 8.86 -5.02 -15.56
C ILE A 101 7.91 -5.46 -14.45
N GLY A 102 6.96 -6.34 -14.75
CA GLY A 102 6.12 -6.95 -13.72
C GLY A 102 6.94 -7.76 -12.71
N TRP A 103 7.94 -8.53 -13.16
CA TRP A 103 8.85 -9.26 -12.26
C TRP A 103 9.63 -8.32 -11.32
N ILE A 104 10.21 -7.25 -11.86
CA ILE A 104 10.91 -6.24 -11.06
C ILE A 104 9.95 -5.56 -10.08
N GLY A 105 8.76 -5.18 -10.53
CA GLY A 105 7.72 -4.55 -9.69
C GLY A 105 7.25 -5.48 -8.56
N GLY A 106 7.11 -6.78 -8.83
CA GLY A 106 6.77 -7.78 -7.83
C GLY A 106 7.87 -7.96 -6.79
N TYR A 107 9.14 -8.02 -7.20
CA TYR A 107 10.27 -8.10 -6.27
C TYR A 107 10.44 -6.83 -5.44
N ALA A 108 10.23 -5.66 -6.04
CA ALA A 108 10.24 -4.38 -5.34
C ALA A 108 9.12 -4.31 -4.27
N LEU A 109 7.91 -4.81 -4.59
CA LEU A 109 6.80 -4.88 -3.64
C LEU A 109 7.11 -5.82 -2.48
N LEU A 110 7.74 -6.98 -2.76
CA LEU A 110 8.16 -7.93 -1.74
C LEU A 110 9.19 -7.30 -0.80
N LEU A 111 10.26 -6.68 -1.34
CA LEU A 111 11.27 -6.00 -0.53
C LEU A 111 10.67 -4.87 0.29
N SER A 112 9.79 -4.06 -0.31
CA SER A 112 9.09 -2.99 0.41
C SER A 112 8.26 -3.53 1.57
N SER A 113 7.61 -4.68 1.39
CA SER A 113 6.78 -5.31 2.43
C SER A 113 7.63 -5.84 3.59
N VAL A 114 8.79 -6.43 3.28
CA VAL A 114 9.76 -6.88 4.29
C VAL A 114 10.28 -5.68 5.09
N LEU A 115 10.71 -4.61 4.41
CA LEU A 115 11.19 -3.39 5.06
C LEU A 115 10.12 -2.74 5.94
N ALA A 116 8.89 -2.67 5.46
CA ALA A 116 7.76 -2.17 6.25
C ALA A 116 7.51 -3.03 7.51
N GLY A 117 7.60 -4.36 7.39
CA GLY A 117 7.47 -5.28 8.52
C GLY A 117 8.56 -5.12 9.57
N VAL A 118 9.81 -4.89 9.16
CA VAL A 118 10.94 -4.64 10.08
C VAL A 118 10.72 -3.34 10.84
N GLY A 119 10.34 -2.26 10.16
CA GLY A 119 10.01 -1.00 10.83
C GLY A 119 8.85 -1.17 11.83
N ALA A 120 7.82 -1.93 11.45
CA ALA A 120 6.67 -2.22 12.31
C ALA A 120 7.05 -2.95 13.58
N ALA A 121 7.95 -3.93 13.48
CA ALA A 121 8.52 -4.59 14.63
C ALA A 121 9.29 -3.61 15.53
N GLY A 122 10.14 -2.76 14.96
CA GLY A 122 10.91 -1.76 15.73
C GLY A 122 10.03 -0.81 16.54
N ILE A 123 9.00 -0.24 15.90
CA ILE A 123 8.06 0.67 16.59
C ILE A 123 7.23 -0.07 17.64
N THR A 124 6.82 -1.30 17.36
CA THR A 124 6.06 -2.11 18.32
C THR A 124 6.89 -2.43 19.55
N VAL A 125 8.16 -2.81 19.38
CA VAL A 125 9.08 -3.06 20.49
C VAL A 125 9.22 -1.79 21.33
N ASN A 126 9.48 -0.64 20.70
CA ASN A 126 9.59 0.63 21.42
C ASN A 126 8.31 0.96 22.21
N ALA A 127 7.14 0.82 21.59
CA ALA A 127 5.85 1.06 22.23
C ALA A 127 5.61 0.12 23.43
N VAL A 128 5.96 -1.16 23.31
CA VAL A 128 5.83 -2.15 24.39
C VAL A 128 6.80 -1.85 25.54
N THR A 129 8.04 -1.49 25.23
CA THR A 129 9.05 -1.10 26.22
C THR A 129 8.59 0.10 27.05
N VAL A 130 8.06 1.13 26.38
CA VAL A 130 7.47 2.31 27.06
C VAL A 130 6.27 1.90 27.92
N ALA A 131 5.40 1.03 27.41
CA ALA A 131 4.25 0.54 28.16
C ALA A 131 4.62 -0.26 29.42
N LEU A 132 5.76 -0.97 29.39
CA LEU A 132 6.28 -1.76 30.51
C LEU A 132 7.17 -0.94 31.47
N GLY A 133 7.45 0.33 31.18
CA GLY A 133 8.29 1.19 32.02
C GLY A 133 9.77 0.82 32.04
N ILE A 134 10.26 0.14 31.00
CA ILE A 134 11.66 -0.24 30.88
C ILE A 134 12.41 0.93 30.24
N GLU A 135 13.23 1.65 31.02
CA GLU A 135 13.93 2.88 30.57
C GLU A 135 15.23 2.60 29.78
N ASP A 136 15.73 1.36 29.78
CA ASP A 136 17.03 0.99 29.21
C ASP A 136 16.85 0.10 27.98
N THR A 137 16.69 0.72 26.81
CA THR A 137 16.82 0.06 25.51
C THR A 137 18.18 0.35 24.92
N SER A 138 18.99 -0.70 24.76
CA SER A 138 20.32 -0.63 24.17
C SER A 138 20.26 -0.01 22.77
N LYS A 139 21.21 0.88 22.47
CA LYS A 139 21.31 1.69 21.23
C LYS A 139 21.57 0.87 19.94
N TRP A 140 21.43 -0.44 19.99
CA TRP A 140 21.74 -1.39 18.91
C TRP A 140 20.48 -2.05 18.31
N LEU A 141 19.30 -1.64 18.80
CA LEU A 141 17.97 -1.84 18.21
C LEU A 141 17.47 -0.48 17.70
#